data_AF-A0A9D6U4S0-F1
#
_entry.id   AF-A0A9D6U4S0-F1
#
_cell.length_a   1.000
_cell.length_b   1.000
_cell.length_c   1.000
_cell.angle_alpha   90.00
_cell.angle_beta   90.00
_cell.angle_gamma   90.00
#
_symmetry.space_group_name_H-M   'P 1'
#
loop_
_entity.id
_entity.type
_entity.pdbx_description
1 polymer ?
#
loop_
_entity_poly.entity_id
_entity_poly.type
_entity_poly.pdbx_seq_one_letter_code
_entity_poly.pdbx_strand_id
1 'polypeptide(L)'
;MARKFLVIAMVLIFGAALAGCATESGYYDPGRSAGAGALGGAATGAALGAIIGAATGAPATGAWVGAAAGGLLGGVGGYLYAEHRNSQMRSAQAAAQSYNYSPDRGALVDVNRVYVNPSQVRPGGQVSLGMDYTILTPNNVPVASTLYREIRLGGATLGQPYQTQVTNSNGTYTDQVNYGLPSNAQPGNYTVISRVMNQYGSAEKVAYFSVN
;
A
#
# COMPACT_ATOMS: atom_id res chain seq x y z
N MET A 1 -43.81 -22.25 -13.83
CA MET A 1 -42.93 -22.65 -12.71
C MET A 1 -41.58 -21.91 -12.72
N ALA A 2 -40.91 -21.74 -13.87
CA ALA A 2 -39.59 -21.06 -13.98
C ALA A 2 -39.50 -19.64 -13.39
N ARG A 3 -40.55 -18.81 -13.49
CA ARG A 3 -40.55 -17.44 -12.94
C ARG A 3 -40.48 -17.38 -11.41
N LYS A 4 -41.02 -18.38 -10.71
CA LYS A 4 -40.96 -18.45 -9.23
C LYS A 4 -39.56 -18.87 -8.75
N PHE A 5 -38.90 -19.76 -9.50
CA PHE A 5 -37.52 -20.17 -9.22
C PHE A 5 -36.51 -19.05 -9.47
N LEU A 6 -36.74 -18.19 -10.47
CA LEU A 6 -35.85 -17.06 -10.78
C LEU A 6 -35.88 -15.98 -9.69
N VAL A 7 -37.05 -15.71 -9.10
CA VAL A 7 -37.19 -14.77 -7.97
C VAL A 7 -36.53 -15.33 -6.70
N ILE A 8 -36.67 -16.63 -6.43
CA ILE A 8 -36.03 -17.28 -5.27
C ILE A 8 -34.49 -17.26 -5.42
N ALA A 9 -33.96 -17.49 -6.63
CA ALA A 9 -32.54 -17.41 -6.90
C ALA A 9 -32.00 -15.97 -6.73
N MET A 10 -32.74 -14.95 -7.18
CA MET A 10 -32.35 -13.54 -6.98
C MET A 10 -32.36 -13.12 -5.50
N VAL A 11 -33.34 -13.57 -4.72
CA VAL A 11 -33.41 -13.27 -3.27
C VAL A 11 -32.30 -13.99 -2.49
N LEU A 12 -31.94 -15.22 -2.88
CA LEU A 12 -30.80 -15.95 -2.28
C LEU A 12 -29.45 -15.29 -2.58
N ILE A 13 -29.26 -14.79 -3.80
CA ILE A 13 -28.04 -14.04 -4.19
C ILE A 13 -27.96 -12.70 -3.46
N PHE A 14 -29.10 -12.01 -3.25
CA PHE A 14 -29.14 -10.75 -2.51
C PHE A 14 -28.96 -10.92 -1.00
N GLY A 15 -29.43 -12.03 -0.43
CA GLY A 15 -29.25 -12.36 1.00
C GLY A 15 -27.81 -12.75 1.37
N ALA A 16 -27.10 -13.44 0.47
CA ALA A 16 -25.70 -13.81 0.69
C ALA A 16 -24.74 -12.61 0.69
N ALA A 17 -25.12 -11.48 0.09
CA ALA A 17 -24.32 -10.26 0.07
C ALA A 17 -24.34 -9.48 1.41
N LEU A 18 -25.31 -9.76 2.30
CA LEU A 18 -25.46 -9.06 3.58
C LEU A 18 -24.78 -9.79 4.76
N ALA A 19 -24.33 -11.03 4.58
CA ALA A 19 -23.66 -11.80 5.62
C ALA A 19 -22.11 -11.61 5.66
N GLY A 20 -21.58 -10.63 4.93
CA GLY A 20 -20.13 -10.39 4.82
C GLY A 20 -19.58 -9.18 5.57
N CYS A 21 -20.41 -8.40 6.29
CA CYS A 21 -19.96 -7.21 7.00
C CYS A 21 -19.86 -7.46 8.51
N ALA A 22 -18.91 -8.30 8.90
CA ALA A 22 -18.37 -8.28 10.25
C ALA A 22 -16.88 -8.67 10.18
N THR A 23 -16.01 -7.67 9.94
CA THR A 23 -14.59 -7.84 10.23
C THR A 23 -14.37 -7.36 11.65
N GLU A 24 -14.28 -8.32 12.58
CA GLU A 24 -13.73 -8.09 13.91
C GLU A 24 -12.33 -7.50 13.77
N SER A 25 -12.15 -6.33 14.35
CA SER A 25 -10.86 -5.69 14.53
C SER A 25 -10.04 -6.48 15.55
N GLY A 26 -9.03 -7.22 15.10
CA GLY A 26 -8.02 -7.73 16.02
C GLY A 26 -7.29 -8.97 15.55
N TYR A 27 -5.96 -8.82 15.45
CA TYR A 27 -4.96 -9.89 15.49
C TYR A 27 -4.82 -10.78 14.23
N TYR A 28 -3.70 -10.62 13.52
CA TYR A 28 -3.29 -11.49 12.43
C TYR A 28 -2.40 -12.63 12.96
N ASP A 29 -2.94 -13.85 12.97
CA ASP A 29 -2.21 -15.11 13.19
C ASP A 29 -1.88 -15.76 11.83
N PRO A 30 -0.60 -15.85 11.43
CA PRO A 30 -0.19 -16.35 10.11
C PRO A 30 -0.48 -17.84 9.87
N GLY A 31 -0.83 -18.62 10.91
CA GLY A 31 -1.11 -20.07 10.78
C GLY A 31 -2.50 -20.42 10.25
N ARG A 32 -3.50 -19.52 10.36
CA ARG A 32 -4.90 -19.80 9.97
C ARG A 32 -5.31 -19.25 8.60
N SER A 33 -4.47 -18.40 7.99
CA SER A 33 -4.85 -17.60 6.81
C SER A 33 -4.64 -18.28 5.45
N ALA A 34 -4.04 -19.47 5.42
CA ALA A 34 -3.81 -20.21 4.16
C ALA A 34 -5.12 -20.68 3.47
N GLY A 35 -6.24 -20.77 4.20
CA GLY A 35 -7.55 -21.18 3.67
C GLY A 35 -8.51 -20.05 3.29
N ALA A 36 -8.20 -18.79 3.64
CA ALA A 36 -9.11 -17.64 3.48
C ALA A 36 -8.56 -16.54 2.53
N GLY A 37 -7.58 -16.90 1.70
CA GLY A 37 -6.74 -15.95 0.97
C GLY A 37 -7.42 -15.12 -0.14
N ALA A 38 -8.61 -15.50 -0.62
CA ALA A 38 -9.27 -14.79 -1.74
C ALA A 38 -10.33 -13.77 -1.29
N LEU A 39 -11.02 -14.00 -0.17
CA LEU A 39 -12.13 -13.15 0.27
C LEU A 39 -11.67 -12.10 1.31
N GLY A 40 -10.70 -12.42 2.17
CA GLY A 40 -10.16 -11.47 3.16
C GLY A 40 -9.21 -10.42 2.56
N GLY A 41 -8.45 -10.79 1.53
CA GLY A 41 -7.56 -9.88 0.81
C GLY A 41 -8.31 -8.83 0.00
N ALA A 42 -9.42 -9.22 -0.63
CA ALA A 42 -10.28 -8.30 -1.37
C ALA A 42 -10.99 -7.28 -0.47
N ALA A 43 -11.43 -7.67 0.73
CA ALA A 43 -12.09 -6.76 1.67
C ALA A 43 -11.13 -5.73 2.27
N THR A 44 -9.93 -6.18 2.69
CA THR A 44 -8.89 -5.30 3.23
C THR A 44 -8.33 -4.38 2.15
N GLY A 45 -8.12 -4.92 0.95
CA GLY A 45 -7.73 -4.18 -0.23
C GLY A 45 -8.76 -3.12 -0.64
N ALA A 46 -10.05 -3.45 -0.67
CA ALA A 46 -11.12 -2.51 -1.01
C ALA A 46 -11.25 -1.37 0.02
N ALA A 47 -11.10 -1.65 1.32
CA ALA A 47 -11.14 -0.64 2.36
C ALA A 47 -9.95 0.34 2.26
N LEU A 48 -8.75 -0.19 2.03
CA LEU A 48 -7.55 0.61 1.81
C LEU A 48 -7.58 1.39 0.49
N GLY A 49 -8.10 0.76 -0.56
CA GLY A 49 -8.34 1.37 -1.86
C GLY A 49 -9.36 2.50 -1.82
N ALA A 50 -10.42 2.37 -1.00
CA ALA A 50 -11.39 3.43 -0.78
C ALA A 50 -10.76 4.66 -0.09
N ILE A 51 -9.82 4.47 0.84
CA ILE A 51 -9.07 5.57 1.47
C ILE A 51 -8.17 6.27 0.44
N ILE A 52 -7.43 5.50 -0.38
CA ILE A 52 -6.59 6.04 -1.46
C ILE A 52 -7.44 6.83 -2.47
N GLY A 53 -8.56 6.26 -2.90
CA GLY A 53 -9.43 6.89 -3.89
C GLY A 53 -10.22 8.08 -3.34
N ALA A 54 -10.54 8.11 -2.05
CA ALA A 54 -11.15 9.28 -1.40
C ALA A 54 -10.17 10.46 -1.32
N ALA A 55 -8.88 10.20 -1.08
CA ALA A 55 -7.85 11.24 -1.04
C ALA A 55 -7.51 11.81 -2.44
N THR A 56 -7.73 11.05 -3.52
CA THR A 56 -7.43 11.45 -4.90
C THR A 56 -8.66 11.85 -5.73
N GLY A 57 -9.86 11.87 -5.14
CA GLY A 57 -11.11 12.25 -5.81
C GLY A 57 -11.74 11.17 -6.70
N ALA A 58 -11.26 9.92 -6.64
CA ALA A 58 -11.75 8.77 -7.42
C ALA A 58 -11.87 7.49 -6.56
N PRO A 59 -12.82 7.42 -5.61
CA PRO A 59 -12.98 6.31 -4.65
C PRO A 59 -13.21 4.94 -5.32
N ALA A 60 -13.92 4.91 -6.45
CA ALA A 60 -14.21 3.67 -7.19
C ALA A 60 -12.97 3.05 -7.86
N THR A 61 -12.01 3.88 -8.29
CA THR A 61 -10.77 3.42 -8.93
C THR A 61 -9.77 2.92 -7.89
N GLY A 62 -9.72 3.58 -6.72
CA GLY A 62 -8.85 3.14 -5.61
C GLY A 62 -9.23 1.77 -5.06
N ALA A 63 -10.53 1.47 -4.93
CA ALA A 63 -11.02 0.17 -4.46
C ALA A 63 -10.61 -1.01 -5.37
N TRP A 64 -10.50 -0.79 -6.68
CA TRP A 64 -10.05 -1.79 -7.65
C TRP A 64 -8.56 -2.13 -7.53
N VAL A 65 -7.72 -1.12 -7.29
CA VAL A 65 -6.26 -1.32 -7.09
C VAL A 65 -6.00 -2.12 -5.80
N GLY A 66 -6.77 -1.84 -4.75
CA GLY A 66 -6.68 -2.60 -3.51
C GLY A 66 -7.18 -4.05 -3.62
N ALA A 67 -8.27 -4.30 -4.35
CA ALA A 67 -8.75 -5.66 -4.61
C ALA A 67 -7.76 -6.51 -5.46
N ALA A 68 -7.02 -5.87 -6.38
CA ALA A 68 -6.02 -6.55 -7.19
C ALA A 68 -4.81 -7.04 -6.37
N ALA A 69 -4.35 -6.24 -5.39
CA ALA A 69 -3.26 -6.60 -4.49
C ALA A 69 -3.62 -7.76 -3.53
N GLY A 70 -4.92 -7.94 -3.22
CA GLY A 70 -5.41 -8.99 -2.33
C GLY A 70 -5.97 -10.25 -3.01
N GLY A 71 -6.08 -10.29 -4.35
CA GLY A 71 -6.91 -11.29 -5.05
C GLY A 71 -6.26 -12.13 -6.15
N LEU A 72 -5.01 -11.89 -6.57
CA LEU A 72 -4.40 -12.61 -7.70
C LEU A 72 -2.97 -13.08 -7.44
N LEU A 73 -2.81 -14.01 -6.49
CA LEU A 73 -1.71 -14.98 -6.53
C LEU A 73 -2.10 -16.09 -7.51
N GLY A 74 -1.92 -15.87 -8.82
CA GLY A 74 -2.26 -16.90 -9.78
C GLY A 74 -2.06 -16.50 -11.24
N GLY A 75 -0.80 -16.45 -11.70
CA GLY A 75 -0.50 -16.46 -13.13
C GLY A 75 0.74 -15.69 -13.53
N VAL A 76 1.88 -16.40 -13.56
CA VAL A 76 3.12 -16.05 -14.28
C VAL A 76 3.92 -14.86 -13.72
N GLY A 77 4.81 -15.13 -12.75
CA GLY A 77 5.88 -14.20 -12.33
C GLY A 77 5.94 -14.04 -10.81
N GLY A 78 6.73 -14.87 -10.14
CA GLY A 78 6.87 -14.89 -8.69
C GLY A 78 7.26 -13.54 -8.11
N TYR A 79 6.63 -13.19 -6.98
CA TYR A 79 6.96 -12.13 -6.02
C TYR A 79 7.92 -11.04 -6.55
N LEU A 80 7.39 -10.05 -7.27
CA LEU A 80 8.19 -8.87 -7.66
C LEU A 80 8.67 -8.11 -6.43
N TYR A 81 7.88 -8.08 -5.35
CA TYR A 81 8.28 -7.46 -4.11
C TYR A 81 8.70 -8.52 -3.08
N ALA A 82 9.86 -8.32 -2.48
CA ALA A 82 10.42 -9.16 -1.44
C ALA A 82 11.01 -8.31 -0.31
N GLU A 83 11.09 -8.89 0.88
CA GLU A 83 11.76 -8.33 2.05
C GLU A 83 11.39 -6.86 2.36
N HIS A 84 10.33 -6.69 3.14
CA HIS A 84 9.93 -5.39 3.67
C HIS A 84 10.58 -5.15 5.03
N ARG A 85 11.21 -4.00 5.20
CA ARG A 85 11.76 -3.54 6.48
C ARG A 85 11.33 -2.12 6.74
N ASN A 86 10.74 -1.89 7.90
CA ASN A 86 10.43 -0.55 8.40
C ASN A 86 11.13 -0.35 9.74
N SER A 87 11.97 0.67 9.85
CA SER A 87 12.75 0.95 11.07
C SER A 87 12.74 2.44 11.41
N GLN A 88 12.89 2.75 12.70
CA GLN A 88 12.92 4.13 13.17
C GLN A 88 14.30 4.74 12.91
N MET A 89 14.34 5.85 12.17
CA MET A 89 15.54 6.62 11.88
C MET A 89 15.76 7.75 12.89
N ARG A 90 14.67 8.42 13.30
CA ARG A 90 14.70 9.48 14.32
C ARG A 90 13.57 9.28 15.31
N SER A 91 13.88 9.55 16.58
CA SER A 91 12.88 9.60 17.65
C SER A 91 11.86 10.72 17.41
N ALA A 92 10.73 10.65 18.13
CA ALA A 92 9.71 11.69 18.13
C ALA A 92 10.29 13.09 18.38
N GLN A 93 11.18 13.23 19.37
CA GLN A 93 11.77 14.51 19.76
C GLN A 93 12.67 15.07 18.67
N ALA A 94 13.55 14.24 18.11
CA ALA A 94 14.47 14.67 17.05
C ALA A 94 13.72 15.03 15.76
N ALA A 95 12.68 14.26 15.40
CA ALA A 95 11.82 14.57 14.26
C ALA A 95 11.01 15.87 14.51
N ALA A 96 10.44 16.06 15.70
CA ALA A 96 9.72 17.27 16.02
C ALA A 96 10.62 18.51 15.92
N GLN A 97 11.86 18.42 16.43
CA GLN A 97 12.85 19.49 16.31
C GLN A 97 13.18 19.81 14.84
N SER A 98 13.39 18.81 13.99
CA SER A 98 13.73 19.06 12.57
C SER A 98 12.61 19.75 11.79
N TYR A 99 11.36 19.56 12.20
CA TYR A 99 10.19 20.21 11.61
C TYR A 99 9.74 21.48 12.34
N ASN A 100 10.46 21.89 13.41
CA ASN A 100 10.01 22.90 14.37
C ASN A 100 8.57 22.65 14.86
N TYR A 101 8.17 21.38 14.93
CA TYR A 101 6.80 20.94 15.15
C TYR A 101 6.26 21.39 16.50
N SER A 102 5.00 21.79 16.53
CA SER A 102 4.28 22.13 17.75
C SER A 102 2.88 21.53 17.67
N PRO A 103 2.37 20.87 18.74
CA PRO A 103 1.10 20.15 18.73
C PRO A 103 -0.13 20.97 18.34
N ASP A 104 -0.12 22.27 18.58
CA ASP A 104 -1.17 23.23 18.17
C ASP A 104 -1.32 23.36 16.65
N ARG A 105 -0.31 22.97 15.87
CA ARG A 105 -0.36 22.97 14.40
C ARG A 105 -1.06 21.75 13.80
N GLY A 106 -1.56 20.84 14.64
CA GLY A 106 -2.21 19.61 14.22
C GLY A 106 -1.22 18.53 13.79
N ALA A 107 -1.70 17.45 13.18
CA ALA A 107 -0.85 16.34 12.75
C ALA A 107 -0.05 16.68 11.49
N LEU A 108 1.17 16.14 11.41
CA LEU A 108 2.06 16.21 10.26
C LEU A 108 2.35 14.80 9.75
N VAL A 109 2.13 14.62 8.45
CA VAL A 109 2.51 13.43 7.69
C VAL A 109 3.32 13.92 6.50
N ASP A 110 4.56 13.49 6.39
CA ASP A 110 5.45 13.92 5.32
C ASP A 110 6.32 12.75 4.82
N VAL A 111 6.66 12.79 3.54
CA VAL A 111 7.65 11.90 2.94
C VAL A 111 8.92 12.71 2.77
N ASN A 112 9.94 12.47 3.58
CA ASN A 112 11.20 13.20 3.56
C ASN A 112 11.97 12.93 2.25
N ARG A 113 12.09 11.66 1.88
CA ARG A 113 12.93 11.20 0.77
C ARG A 113 12.39 9.90 0.19
N VAL A 114 12.52 9.74 -1.13
CA VAL A 114 12.36 8.46 -1.81
C VAL A 114 13.61 8.22 -2.64
N TYR A 115 14.09 6.98 -2.70
CA TYR A 115 15.27 6.63 -3.46
C TYR A 115 15.18 5.20 -4.01
N VAL A 116 15.97 4.93 -5.04
CA VAL A 116 16.11 3.62 -5.66
C VAL A 116 17.59 3.24 -5.69
N ASN A 117 17.93 2.01 -5.33
CA ASN A 117 19.30 1.51 -5.35
C ASN A 117 19.38 0.06 -5.86
N PRO A 118 20.16 -0.25 -6.92
CA PRO A 118 20.86 0.70 -7.78
C PRO A 118 19.90 1.54 -8.63
N SER A 119 20.35 2.70 -9.12
CA SER A 119 19.57 3.56 -10.03
C SER A 119 19.63 3.12 -11.49
N GLN A 120 20.46 2.13 -11.83
CA GLN A 120 20.51 1.47 -13.12
C GLN A 120 20.52 -0.04 -12.91
N VAL A 121 19.68 -0.77 -13.64
CA VAL A 121 19.51 -2.21 -13.49
C VAL A 121 19.27 -2.85 -14.85
N ARG A 122 19.57 -4.14 -15.00
CA ARG A 122 19.24 -4.90 -16.21
C ARG A 122 17.86 -5.57 -16.05
N PRO A 123 17.19 -5.95 -17.15
CA PRO A 123 16.04 -6.84 -17.08
C PRO A 123 16.35 -8.09 -16.25
N GLY A 124 15.41 -8.52 -15.39
CA GLY A 124 15.63 -9.62 -14.44
C GLY A 124 16.45 -9.27 -13.19
N GLY A 125 17.01 -8.06 -13.10
CA GLY A 125 17.74 -7.59 -11.92
C GLY A 125 16.81 -7.16 -10.77
N GLN A 126 17.40 -6.67 -9.69
CA GLN A 126 16.65 -6.21 -8.51
C GLN A 126 17.08 -4.79 -8.12
N VAL A 127 16.11 -4.01 -7.65
CA VAL A 127 16.34 -2.70 -7.04
C VAL A 127 15.70 -2.65 -5.65
N SER A 128 16.33 -1.93 -4.74
CA SER A 128 15.79 -1.56 -3.44
C SER A 128 15.08 -0.22 -3.55
N LEU A 129 13.82 -0.18 -3.09
CA LEU A 129 13.00 1.01 -3.06
C LEU A 129 12.91 1.50 -1.62
N GLY A 130 13.51 2.67 -1.34
CA GLY A 130 13.54 3.28 -0.02
C GLY A 130 12.61 4.49 0.09
N MET A 131 11.98 4.64 1.25
CA MET A 131 11.13 5.78 1.59
C MET A 131 11.38 6.18 3.05
N ASP A 132 11.89 7.39 3.23
CA ASP A 132 11.99 8.03 4.55
C ASP A 132 10.75 8.90 4.75
N TYR A 133 10.02 8.68 5.84
CA TYR A 133 8.79 9.41 6.14
C TYR A 133 8.69 9.78 7.62
N THR A 134 7.96 10.84 7.90
CA THR A 134 7.78 11.38 9.24
C THR A 134 6.29 11.45 9.58
N ILE A 135 5.95 11.00 10.79
CA ILE A 135 4.63 11.15 11.38
C ILE A 135 4.81 11.89 12.70
N LEU A 136 4.10 13.00 12.89
CA LEU A 136 4.02 13.72 14.15
C LEU A 136 2.56 14.04 14.44
N THR A 137 2.07 13.64 15.60
CA THR A 137 0.71 13.91 16.07
C THR A 137 0.72 14.61 17.42
N PRO A 138 -0.32 15.38 17.77
CA PRO A 138 -0.37 16.10 19.05
C PRO A 138 -0.23 15.18 20.28
N ASN A 139 -0.83 13.99 20.21
CA ASN A 139 -0.92 13.07 21.35
C ASN A 139 0.17 11.98 21.36
N ASN A 140 1.04 11.94 20.35
CA ASN A 140 2.10 10.94 20.19
C ASN A 140 1.63 9.47 20.36
N VAL A 141 0.40 9.20 19.91
CA VAL A 141 -0.15 7.84 19.88
C VAL A 141 0.29 7.12 18.61
N PRO A 142 0.49 5.79 18.66
CA PRO A 142 0.77 5.02 17.45
C PRO A 142 -0.29 5.23 16.37
N VAL A 143 0.17 5.50 15.15
CA VAL A 143 -0.66 5.76 13.97
C VAL A 143 -0.51 4.62 12.99
N ALA A 144 -1.62 3.94 12.68
CA ALA A 144 -1.67 3.01 11.58
C ALA A 144 -1.55 3.78 10.25
N SER A 145 -0.51 3.45 9.48
CA SER A 145 -0.21 4.07 8.19
C SER A 145 -0.09 3.01 7.11
N THR A 146 -0.60 3.33 5.94
CA THR A 146 -0.46 2.55 4.72
C THR A 146 0.71 3.10 3.93
N LEU A 147 1.69 2.23 3.65
CA LEU A 147 2.81 2.53 2.76
C LEU A 147 2.48 1.94 1.39
N TYR A 148 2.58 2.76 0.34
CA TYR A 148 2.24 2.38 -1.03
C TYR A 148 3.40 2.71 -1.97
N ARG A 149 3.71 1.79 -2.90
CA ARG A 149 4.72 1.99 -3.94
C ARG A 149 4.19 1.54 -5.28
N GLU A 150 4.29 2.42 -6.27
CA GLU A 150 3.89 2.17 -7.64
C GLU A 150 5.05 2.41 -8.60
N ILE A 151 5.24 1.50 -9.54
CA ILE A 151 6.26 1.62 -10.58
C ILE A 151 5.57 1.92 -11.90
N ARG A 152 6.09 2.90 -12.65
CA ARG A 152 5.56 3.28 -13.97
C ARG A 152 6.65 3.31 -15.03
N LEU A 153 6.28 3.00 -16.27
CA LEU A 153 7.06 3.25 -17.49
C LEU A 153 6.18 3.99 -18.49
N GLY A 154 6.66 5.12 -19.02
CA GLY A 154 5.87 5.92 -19.96
C GLY A 154 4.52 6.41 -19.40
N GLY A 155 4.41 6.55 -18.08
CA GLY A 155 3.17 6.93 -17.39
C GLY A 155 2.21 5.77 -17.09
N ALA A 156 2.43 4.58 -17.65
CA ALA A 156 1.63 3.40 -17.36
C ALA A 156 2.14 2.66 -16.13
N THR A 157 1.24 2.26 -15.23
CA THR A 157 1.54 1.40 -14.07
C THR A 157 2.04 0.04 -14.53
N LEU A 158 3.14 -0.41 -13.94
CA LEU A 158 3.74 -1.71 -14.19
C LEU A 158 3.44 -2.66 -13.04
N GLY A 159 2.84 -3.80 -13.37
CA GLY A 159 2.47 -4.81 -12.38
C GLY A 159 1.49 -4.27 -11.34
N GLN A 160 1.42 -4.98 -10.22
CA GLN A 160 0.62 -4.53 -9.08
C GLN A 160 1.46 -3.62 -8.18
N PRO A 161 0.91 -2.48 -7.72
CA PRO A 161 1.55 -1.67 -6.71
C PRO A 161 1.78 -2.46 -5.41
N TYR A 162 2.88 -2.19 -4.73
CA TYR A 162 3.13 -2.72 -3.40
C TYR A 162 2.38 -1.90 -2.35
N GLN A 163 1.78 -2.59 -1.39
CA GLN A 163 1.08 -1.96 -0.27
C GLN A 163 1.31 -2.75 1.01
N THR A 164 1.51 -2.06 2.12
CA THR A 164 1.61 -2.65 3.46
C THR A 164 1.13 -1.69 4.54
N GLN A 165 0.73 -2.23 5.68
CA GLN A 165 0.38 -1.44 6.86
C GLN A 165 1.49 -1.50 7.90
N VAL A 166 1.78 -0.34 8.50
CA VAL A 166 2.69 -0.20 9.63
C VAL A 166 2.01 0.62 10.72
N THR A 167 2.35 0.36 11.98
CA THR A 167 1.85 1.16 13.10
C THR A 167 3.04 1.76 13.83
N ASN A 168 3.14 3.08 13.80
CA ASN A 168 4.31 3.81 14.30
C ASN A 168 3.88 4.96 15.19
N SER A 169 4.57 5.17 16.30
CA SER A 169 4.46 6.41 17.08
C SER A 169 5.11 7.60 16.35
N ASN A 170 5.14 8.77 16.96
CA ASN A 170 5.80 9.91 16.33
C ASN A 170 7.29 9.62 16.08
N GLY A 171 7.80 10.08 14.94
CA GLY A 171 9.19 9.92 14.57
C GLY A 171 9.39 9.96 13.06
N THR A 172 10.65 9.84 12.65
CA THR A 172 11.03 9.59 11.26
C THR A 172 11.40 8.12 11.11
N TYR A 173 10.90 7.48 10.08
CA TYR A 173 11.08 6.08 9.76
C TYR A 173 11.67 5.94 8.37
N THR A 174 12.40 4.85 8.15
CA THR A 174 12.83 4.41 6.82
C THR A 174 12.17 3.08 6.53
N ASP A 175 11.42 3.03 5.43
CA ASP A 175 10.80 1.84 4.89
C ASP A 175 11.56 1.43 3.62
N GLN A 176 11.88 0.16 3.49
CA GLN A 176 12.54 -0.42 2.34
C GLN A 176 11.85 -1.69 1.87
N VAL A 177 11.65 -1.83 0.56
CA VAL A 177 11.23 -3.07 -0.09
C VAL A 177 12.12 -3.35 -1.28
N ASN A 178 12.47 -4.62 -1.50
CA ASN A 178 13.19 -5.02 -2.70
C ASN A 178 12.19 -5.32 -3.82
N TYR A 179 12.44 -4.80 -5.01
CA TYR A 179 11.68 -5.02 -6.23
C TYR A 179 12.52 -5.74 -7.28
N GLY A 180 12.18 -6.99 -7.60
CA GLY A 180 12.71 -7.75 -8.71
C GLY A 180 12.03 -7.34 -10.01
N LEU A 181 12.82 -6.99 -11.02
CA LEU A 181 12.32 -6.72 -12.36
C LEU A 181 12.06 -8.03 -13.10
N PRO A 182 11.02 -8.09 -13.95
CA PRO A 182 10.84 -9.24 -14.83
C PRO A 182 11.98 -9.33 -15.86
N SER A 183 12.30 -10.55 -16.32
CA SER A 183 13.38 -10.79 -17.29
C SER A 183 13.14 -10.14 -18.65
N ASN A 184 11.89 -9.82 -18.97
CA ASN A 184 11.46 -9.10 -20.18
C ASN A 184 11.15 -7.61 -19.92
N ALA A 185 11.66 -7.03 -18.83
CA ALA A 185 11.50 -5.60 -18.55
C ALA A 185 11.99 -4.76 -19.73
N GLN A 186 11.16 -3.81 -20.17
CA GLN A 186 11.50 -2.93 -21.29
C GLN A 186 12.60 -1.93 -20.88
N PRO A 187 13.58 -1.64 -21.74
CA PRO A 187 14.54 -0.57 -21.48
C PRO A 187 13.84 0.79 -21.34
N GLY A 188 14.36 1.66 -20.49
CA GLY A 188 13.84 3.01 -20.31
C GLY A 188 13.95 3.56 -18.90
N ASN A 189 13.35 4.73 -18.68
CA ASN A 189 13.31 5.40 -17.38
C ASN A 189 12.03 5.05 -16.64
N TYR A 190 12.20 4.41 -15.49
CA TYR A 190 11.13 3.97 -14.61
C TYR A 190 10.91 5.02 -13.53
N THR A 191 9.65 5.24 -13.20
CA THR A 191 9.22 6.14 -12.14
C THR A 191 8.73 5.31 -10.96
N VAL A 192 9.18 5.64 -9.76
CA VAL A 192 8.72 5.02 -8.50
C VAL A 192 8.00 6.09 -7.69
N ILE A 193 6.69 5.93 -7.53
CA ILE A 193 5.85 6.79 -6.72
C ILE A 193 5.68 6.10 -5.36
N SER A 194 6.12 6.77 -4.29
CA SER A 194 5.98 6.25 -2.93
C SER A 194 5.15 7.19 -2.08
N ARG A 195 4.15 6.63 -1.40
CA ARG A 195 3.16 7.38 -0.65
C ARG A 195 2.96 6.80 0.74
N VAL A 196 2.82 7.69 1.73
CA VAL A 196 2.35 7.36 3.08
C VAL A 196 0.97 7.94 3.26
N MET A 197 0.05 7.14 3.79
CA MET A 197 -1.35 7.53 4.00
C MET A 197 -1.84 7.05 5.36
N ASN A 198 -2.55 7.91 6.08
CA ASN A 198 -3.23 7.55 7.32
C ASN A 198 -4.45 8.47 7.52
N GLN A 199 -5.10 8.36 8.69
CA GLN A 199 -6.29 9.15 9.02
C GLN A 199 -6.04 10.67 9.08
N TYR A 200 -4.80 11.13 9.18
CA TYR A 200 -4.44 12.54 9.24
C TYR A 200 -4.09 13.14 7.88
N GLY A 201 -3.87 12.31 6.85
CA GLY A 201 -3.58 12.76 5.50
C GLY A 201 -2.65 11.84 4.73
N SER A 202 -2.10 12.37 3.64
CA SER A 202 -1.18 11.64 2.77
C SER A 202 -0.04 12.53 2.28
N ALA A 203 1.14 11.95 2.13
CA ALA A 203 2.29 12.58 1.50
C ALA A 203 2.92 11.63 0.48
N GLU A 204 3.48 12.21 -0.60
CA GLU A 204 4.03 11.47 -1.73
C GLU A 204 5.33 12.11 -2.22
N LYS A 205 6.28 11.28 -2.63
CA LYS A 205 7.43 11.69 -3.44
C LYS A 205 7.75 10.64 -4.50
N VAL A 206 8.52 11.07 -5.48
CA VAL A 206 8.88 10.29 -6.65
C VAL A 206 10.40 10.09 -6.72
N ALA A 207 10.82 8.89 -7.09
CA ALA A 207 12.20 8.57 -7.47
C ALA A 207 12.22 7.91 -8.85
N TYR A 208 13.42 7.74 -9.40
CA TYR A 208 13.62 7.19 -10.74
C TYR A 208 14.76 6.18 -10.76
N PHE A 209 14.67 5.24 -11.69
CA PHE A 209 15.78 4.36 -12.06
C PHE A 209 15.67 4.00 -13.55
N SER A 210 16.75 3.53 -14.17
CA SER A 210 16.73 3.12 -15.58
C SER A 210 16.96 1.62 -15.74
N VAL A 211 16.35 1.07 -16.78
CA VAL A 211 16.60 -0.30 -17.26
C VAL A 211 17.37 -0.21 -18.57
N ASN A 212 18.53 -0.87 -18.63
CA ASN A 212 19.42 -0.91 -19.80
C ASN A 212 19.55 -2.33 -20.36
#